data_AF-A0AAX7UZV2-F1
#
_entry.id   AF-A0AAX7UZV2-F1
#
_cell.length_a   1.000
_cell.length_b   1.000
_cell.length_c   1.000
_cell.angle_alpha   90.00
_cell.angle_beta   90.00
_cell.angle_gamma   90.00
#
_symmetry.space_group_name_H-M   'P 1'
#
loop_
_entity.id
_entity.type
_entity.pdbx_description
1 polymer ?
#
loop_
_entity_poly.entity_id
_entity_poly.type
_entity_poly.pdbx_seq_one_letter_code
_entity_poly.pdbx_strand_id
1 'polypeptide(L)'
;MVNVPKTRRTFCKKCKKHQPHKVTQYKKGKDSLYVQGKRRYDRKQSGYGGQSKPIFRKKKYSVDCREELKFLENVSSVTSGTKLKAFDKIYQSNMVADV
;
A
#
# COMPACT_ATOMS: atom_id res chain seq x y z
N MET A 1 11.76 9.33 -11.83
CA MET A 1 10.43 8.87 -11.38
C MET A 1 10.01 7.66 -12.19
N VAL A 2 9.08 6.84 -11.70
CA VAL A 2 8.49 5.74 -12.47
C VAL A 2 7.00 6.00 -12.66
N ASN A 3 6.54 5.85 -13.90
CA ASN A 3 5.14 6.01 -14.28
C ASN A 3 4.43 4.64 -14.29
N VAL A 4 3.26 4.54 -13.65
CA VAL A 4 2.41 3.35 -13.70
C VAL A 4 1.08 3.68 -14.36
N PRO A 5 0.62 2.85 -15.31
CA PRO A 5 -0.64 3.08 -15.99
C PRO A 5 -1.83 2.91 -15.03
N LYS A 6 -2.87 3.74 -15.22
CA LYS A 6 -4.14 3.66 -14.46
C LYS A 6 -4.88 2.34 -14.67
N THR A 7 -4.61 1.66 -15.79
CA THR A 7 -5.21 0.39 -16.17
C THR A 7 -4.13 -0.59 -16.64
N ARG A 8 -4.16 -1.82 -16.13
CA ARG A 8 -3.24 -2.90 -16.58
C ARG A 8 -4.04 -4.17 -16.85
N ARG A 9 -3.76 -4.86 -17.97
CA ARG A 9 -4.32 -6.18 -18.25
C ARG A 9 -3.60 -7.23 -17.42
N THR A 10 -4.26 -7.81 -16.43
CA THR A 10 -3.70 -8.89 -15.60
C THR A 10 -4.70 -10.03 -15.45
N PHE A 11 -4.21 -11.18 -15.01
CA PHE A 11 -5.05 -12.35 -14.79
C PHE A 11 -5.95 -12.12 -13.58
N CYS A 12 -7.25 -12.24 -13.78
CA CYS A 12 -8.23 -12.21 -12.71
C CYS A 12 -8.43 -13.61 -12.12
N LYS A 13 -8.17 -13.77 -10.81
CA LYS A 13 -8.36 -15.04 -10.10
C LYS A 13 -9.83 -15.50 -10.04
N LYS A 14 -10.80 -14.57 -9.97
CA LYS A 14 -12.24 -14.88 -9.90
C LYS A 14 -12.81 -15.31 -11.25
N CYS A 15 -12.54 -14.52 -12.28
CA CYS A 15 -13.07 -14.71 -13.63
C CYS A 15 -12.23 -15.70 -14.46
N LYS A 16 -11.05 -16.11 -13.98
CA LYS A 16 -10.11 -17.01 -14.67
C LYS A 16 -9.71 -16.55 -16.10
N LYS A 17 -9.81 -15.24 -16.38
CA LYS A 17 -9.42 -14.61 -17.66
C LYS A 17 -8.64 -13.34 -17.43
N HIS A 18 -7.86 -12.92 -18.42
CA HIS A 18 -7.17 -11.64 -18.40
C HIS A 18 -8.13 -10.49 -18.71
N GLN A 19 -8.21 -9.52 -17.81
CA GLN A 19 -9.07 -8.35 -17.96
C GLN A 19 -8.29 -7.07 -17.65
N PRO A 20 -8.72 -5.91 -18.19
CA PRO A 20 -8.19 -4.63 -17.76
C PRO A 20 -8.62 -4.34 -16.32
N HIS A 21 -7.66 -4.07 -15.43
CA HIS A 21 -7.92 -3.71 -14.04
C HIS A 21 -7.45 -2.29 -13.74
N LYS A 22 -8.28 -1.56 -12.99
CA LYS A 22 -7.92 -0.24 -12.47
C LYS A 22 -6.86 -0.39 -11.37
N VAL A 23 -5.76 0.33 -11.51
CA VAL A 23 -4.63 0.36 -10.59
C VAL A 23 -4.77 1.55 -9.67
N THR A 24 -4.64 1.31 -8.37
CA THR A 24 -4.65 2.35 -7.34
C THR A 24 -3.48 2.18 -6.39
N GLN A 25 -2.99 3.29 -5.84
CA GLN A 25 -1.96 3.26 -4.81
C GLN A 25 -2.58 2.88 -3.47
N TYR A 26 -2.03 1.86 -2.81
CA TYR A 26 -2.41 1.55 -1.45
C TYR A 26 -1.92 2.64 -0.51
N LYS A 27 -2.83 3.18 0.29
CA LYS A 27 -2.52 4.04 1.42
C LYS A 27 -2.83 3.29 2.70
N LYS A 28 -1.88 3.30 3.64
CA LYS A 28 -2.13 2.77 4.99
C LYS A 28 -3.23 3.64 5.64
N GLY A 29 -4.30 3.00 6.11
CA GLY A 29 -5.34 3.67 6.88
C GLY A 29 -4.87 4.02 8.30
N LYS A 30 -5.72 4.73 9.05
CA LYS A 30 -5.51 4.99 10.47
C LYS A 30 -5.54 3.67 11.25
N ASP A 31 -4.60 3.47 12.16
CA ASP A 31 -4.58 2.29 13.02
C ASP A 31 -5.79 2.29 13.99
N SER A 32 -6.48 1.15 14.11
CA SER A 32 -7.64 1.02 15.00
C SER A 32 -7.22 0.83 16.46
N LEU A 33 -7.95 1.45 17.39
CA LEU A 33 -7.71 1.34 18.83
C LEU A 33 -8.10 -0.02 19.41
N TYR A 34 -9.06 -0.69 18.76
CA TYR A 34 -9.67 -1.91 19.27
C TYR A 34 -8.91 -3.18 18.90
N VAL A 35 -7.78 -3.07 18.20
CA VAL A 35 -6.96 -4.24 17.86
C VAL A 35 -6.21 -4.75 19.10
N GLN A 36 -6.06 -6.07 19.19
CA GLN A 36 -5.46 -6.74 20.36
C GLN A 36 -4.07 -6.18 20.70
N GLY A 37 -3.23 -5.89 19.69
CA GLY A 37 -1.89 -5.35 19.89
C GLY A 37 -1.88 -3.96 20.54
N LYS A 38 -2.81 -3.08 20.12
CA LYS A 38 -2.93 -1.72 20.67
C LYS A 38 -3.46 -1.75 22.10
N ARG A 39 -4.53 -2.51 22.36
CA ARG A 39 -5.07 -2.72 23.73
C ARG A 39 -4.00 -3.24 24.70
N ARG A 40 -3.20 -4.22 24.25
CA ARG A 40 -2.08 -4.77 25.05
C ARG A 40 -1.02 -3.72 25.32
N TYR A 41 -0.68 -2.89 24.34
CA TYR A 41 0.31 -1.83 24.48
C TYR A 41 -0.17 -0.74 25.44
N ASP A 42 -1.42 -0.30 25.31
CA ASP A 42 -1.99 0.75 26.17
C ASP A 42 -2.07 0.31 27.64
N ARG A 43 -2.47 -0.95 27.90
CA ARG A 43 -2.43 -1.53 29.25
C ARG A 43 -1.00 -1.68 29.80
N LYS A 44 -0.02 -1.92 28.93
CA LYS A 44 1.40 -1.99 29.35
C LYS A 44 2.00 -0.60 29.60
N GLN A 45 1.48 0.41 28.92
CA GLN A 45 1.96 1.78 29.00
C GLN A 45 1.37 2.54 30.20
N SER A 46 0.21 2.14 30.72
CA SER A 46 -0.40 2.74 31.91
C SER A 46 0.39 2.48 33.18
N GLY A 47 0.50 3.48 34.05
CA GLY A 47 1.18 3.41 35.34
C GLY A 47 2.52 4.15 35.35
N TYR A 48 3.35 3.84 36.34
CA TYR A 48 4.70 4.39 36.47
C TYR A 48 5.71 3.48 35.76
N GLY A 49 6.79 4.06 35.21
CA GLY A 49 7.84 3.29 34.51
C GLY A 49 8.13 3.75 33.07
N GLY A 50 7.49 4.82 32.60
CA GLY A 50 7.83 5.46 31.32
C GLY A 50 7.55 4.60 30.09
N GLN A 51 8.43 4.66 29.09
CA GLN A 51 8.19 4.03 27.79
C GLN A 51 8.41 2.51 27.82
N SER A 52 7.32 1.73 27.59
CA SER A 52 7.33 0.26 27.78
C SER A 52 7.81 -0.57 26.57
N LYS A 53 7.97 0.04 25.39
CA LYS A 53 8.43 -0.59 24.14
C LYS A 53 9.47 0.28 23.42
N PRO A 54 10.48 -0.33 22.77
CA PRO A 54 11.53 0.43 22.10
C PRO A 54 10.95 1.23 20.93
N ILE A 55 11.32 2.50 20.86
CA ILE A 55 11.04 3.38 19.72
C ILE A 55 12.23 3.25 18.76
N PHE A 56 11.96 3.01 17.49
CA PHE A 56 12.99 2.95 16.47
C PHE A 56 13.51 4.36 16.16
N ARG A 57 14.73 4.69 16.64
CA ARG A 57 15.31 6.05 16.54
C ARG A 57 16.20 6.29 15.32
N LYS A 58 16.96 5.28 14.89
CA LYS A 58 17.91 5.41 13.77
C LYS A 58 17.33 4.80 12.51
N LYS A 59 16.60 5.62 11.75
CA LYS A 59 16.17 5.27 10.40
C LYS A 59 17.35 5.44 9.45
N LYS A 60 17.97 4.35 9.00
CA LYS A 60 18.78 4.40 7.77
C LYS A 60 17.81 4.78 6.64
N TYR A 61 18.15 5.83 5.90
CA TYR A 61 17.26 6.42 4.89
C TYR A 61 16.75 5.35 3.92
N SER A 62 15.44 5.39 3.69
CA SER A 62 14.66 4.52 2.81
C SER A 62 14.65 3.02 3.15
N VAL A 63 14.76 2.62 4.42
CA VAL A 63 14.32 1.26 4.83
C VAL A 63 12.79 1.22 4.79
N ASP A 64 12.32 0.96 3.57
CA ASP A 64 11.18 0.11 3.22
C ASP A 64 9.77 0.66 3.44
N CYS A 65 9.37 1.59 2.59
CA CYS A 65 7.97 1.69 2.16
C CYS A 65 7.88 0.97 0.82
N ARG A 66 7.57 -0.34 0.84
CA ARG A 66 7.23 -1.05 -0.38
C ARG A 66 5.92 -0.47 -0.89
N GLU A 67 5.95 0.07 -2.10
CA GLU A 67 4.72 0.57 -2.71
C GLU A 67 3.87 -0.61 -3.15
N GLU A 68 2.69 -0.72 -2.54
CA GLU A 68 1.69 -1.71 -2.90
C GLU A 68 0.65 -1.05 -3.81
N LEU A 69 0.47 -1.61 -4.99
CA LEU A 69 -0.62 -1.24 -5.88
C LEU A 69 -1.76 -2.24 -5.69
N LYS A 70 -2.99 -1.73 -5.58
CA LYS A 70 -4.20 -2.55 -5.49
C LYS A 70 -4.96 -2.46 -6.81
N PHE A 71 -5.34 -3.62 -7.34
CA PHE A 71 -6.28 -3.74 -8.46
C PHE A 71 -7.70 -3.76 -7.90
N LEU A 72 -8.55 -2.84 -8.37
CA LEU A 72 -9.84 -2.58 -7.74
C LEU A 72 -10.89 -3.70 -7.89
N GLU A 73 -10.69 -4.70 -8.75
CA GLU A 73 -11.82 -5.56 -9.12
C GLU A 73 -11.68 -7.05 -8.91
N ASN A 74 -10.51 -7.62 -8.57
CA ASN A 74 -10.45 -9.08 -8.35
C ASN A 74 -9.55 -9.52 -7.21
N VAL A 75 -10.09 -10.44 -6.42
CA VAL A 75 -9.63 -10.85 -5.10
C VAL A 75 -8.14 -11.19 -5.08
N SER A 76 -7.42 -10.42 -4.25
CA SER A 76 -6.12 -10.73 -3.66
C SER A 76 -5.03 -11.21 -4.64
N SER A 77 -4.61 -10.36 -5.56
CA SER A 77 -3.21 -10.34 -6.01
C SER A 77 -2.61 -8.97 -5.70
N VAL A 78 -2.13 -8.82 -4.46
CA VAL A 78 -1.21 -7.71 -4.13
C VAL A 78 0.08 -8.01 -4.87
N THR A 79 0.24 -7.48 -6.08
CA THR A 79 1.51 -7.55 -6.78
C THR A 79 2.42 -6.54 -6.13
N SER A 80 3.36 -7.04 -5.35
CA SER A 80 4.28 -6.22 -4.60
C SER A 80 5.38 -5.72 -5.55
N GLY A 81 5.37 -4.42 -5.85
CA GLY A 81 6.29 -3.81 -6.81
C GLY A 81 7.74 -3.79 -6.34
N THR A 82 8.63 -3.39 -7.25
CA THR A 82 10.02 -3.04 -6.94
C THR A 82 10.07 -1.68 -6.23
N LYS A 83 11.09 -1.50 -5.39
CA LYS A 83 11.28 -0.30 -4.54
C LYS A 83 11.59 0.92 -5.41
N LEU A 84 10.66 1.86 -5.49
CA LEU A 84 10.80 3.07 -6.31
C LEU A 84 10.86 4.30 -5.41
N LYS A 85 11.78 5.23 -5.73
CA LYS A 85 12.12 6.38 -4.87
C LYS A 85 11.15 7.55 -4.99
N ALA A 86 10.31 7.57 -6.03
CA ALA A 86 9.23 8.53 -6.23
C ALA A 86 8.30 8.00 -7.35
N PHE A 87 7.10 7.58 -6.97
CA PHE A 87 5.97 7.38 -7.87
C PHE A 87 5.24 8.71 -8.03
N ASP A 88 5.35 9.32 -9.21
CA ASP A 88 4.43 10.39 -9.53
C ASP A 88 3.05 9.81 -9.78
N LYS A 89 2.05 10.54 -9.28
CA LYS A 89 0.63 10.23 -9.37
C LYS A 89 0.29 9.72 -10.76
N ILE A 90 -0.53 8.66 -10.78
CA ILE A 90 -1.21 8.09 -11.95
C ILE A 90 -1.92 9.23 -12.70
N TYR A 91 -1.22 9.93 -13.59
CA TYR A 91 -1.78 11.03 -14.35
C TYR A 91 -2.41 10.49 -15.62
N GLN A 92 -3.66 10.88 -15.81
CA GLN A 92 -4.48 10.64 -16.99
C GLN A 92 -3.95 11.46 -18.17
N SER A 93 -3.61 10.79 -19.27
CA SER A 93 -4.06 11.14 -20.62
C SER A 93 -3.57 10.11 -21.63
N ASN A 94 -4.29 8.98 -21.76
CA ASN A 94 -4.58 8.48 -23.10
C ASN A 94 -5.84 9.21 -23.53
N MET A 95 -5.70 10.45 -23.98
CA MET A 95 -6.68 11.12 -24.83
C MET A 95 -5.94 11.40 -26.12
N VAL A 96 -5.91 10.41 -27.02
CA VAL A 96 -6.15 10.47 -28.46
C VAL A 96 -5.68 9.16 -29.11
N ALA A 97 -6.63 8.25 -29.31
CA ALA A 97 -6.68 7.37 -30.47
C ALA A 97 -8.17 7.23 -30.80
N ASP A 98 -8.50 7.40 -32.08
CA ASP A 98 -9.83 7.37 -32.73
C ASP A 98 -10.49 8.74 -32.97
N VAL A 99 -9.87 9.59 -33.82
CA VAL A 99 -10.18 9.86 -35.25
C VAL A 99 -9.07 10.75 -35.83
#